data_AF-A0A420Y9Z9-F1
#
_entry.id   AF-A0A420Y9Z9-F1
#
_cell.length_a   1.000
_cell.length_b   1.000
_cell.length_c   1.000
_cell.angle_alpha   90.00
_cell.angle_beta   90.00
_cell.angle_gamma   90.00
#
_symmetry.space_group_name_H-M   'P 1'
#
loop_
_entity.id
_entity.type
_entity.pdbx_description
1 polymer ?
#
loop_
_entity_poly.entity_id
_entity_poly.type
_entity_poly.pdbx_seq_one_letter_code
_entity_poly.pdbx_strand_id
1 'polypeptide(L)'
;MSSPILMRSLSSVARERQALLRKIYAPFARLDDKSPEYMVLARSGKVWEDFFRPADSEKQGYMRMQRECSKTLQCIDDIRQSMKRPASLLSKQLVPEYALQSVQMEDNRLGVQDSYEIHDFLTKNFFRSVDLASLSLRDLAGHSLPEVTGLSPTADKSQVNELRNHIVASQWIAETATQHPGTAGLDETDVKHLSALTMKDLGRGDYFPYGWGEKV
;
A
#
# COMPACT_ATOMS: atom_id res chain seq x y z
N MET A 1 12.10 33.53 7.68
CA MET A 1 10.65 33.82 7.67
C MET A 1 9.94 32.54 8.07
N SER A 2 9.51 32.47 9.33
CA SER A 2 9.00 31.25 9.95
C SER A 2 7.55 31.00 9.54
N SER A 3 7.24 29.77 9.11
CA SER A 3 5.89 29.35 8.71
C SER A 3 4.93 29.34 9.91
N PRO A 4 3.67 29.80 9.75
CA PRO A 4 2.68 29.94 10.81
C PRO A 4 1.93 28.63 11.07
N ILE A 5 2.61 27.48 11.12
CA ILE A 5 2.01 26.25 11.65
C ILE A 5 2.12 26.35 13.18
N LEU A 6 1.30 27.24 13.73
CA LEU A 6 1.14 27.47 15.15
C LEU A 6 0.71 26.18 15.85
N MET A 7 1.38 25.89 16.96
CA MET A 7 0.97 24.96 18.02
C MET A 7 -0.56 25.02 18.26
N ARG A 8 -1.31 24.09 17.67
CA ARG A 8 -2.68 23.82 18.10
C ARG A 8 -2.62 23.01 19.38
N SER A 9 -3.21 23.53 20.46
CA SER A 9 -3.42 22.76 21.68
C SER A 9 -4.17 21.46 21.36
N LEU A 10 -3.72 20.33 21.95
CA LEU A 10 -4.36 19.01 21.80
C LEU A 10 -5.86 19.06 22.15
N SER A 11 -6.27 19.95 23.06
CA SER A 11 -7.68 20.15 23.41
C SER A 11 -8.50 20.92 22.35
N SER A 12 -7.85 21.70 21.50
CA SER A 12 -8.49 22.33 20.32
C SER A 12 -8.72 21.29 19.23
N VAL A 13 -7.69 20.49 18.94
CA VAL A 13 -7.76 19.44 17.91
C VAL A 13 -8.81 18.39 18.27
N ALA A 14 -8.88 17.97 19.54
CA ALA A 14 -9.88 17.01 20.01
C ALA A 14 -11.32 17.54 19.84
N ARG A 15 -11.57 18.81 20.16
CA ARG A 15 -12.90 19.44 20.00
C ARG A 15 -13.29 19.62 18.54
N GLU A 16 -12.36 20.06 17.70
CA GLU A 16 -12.58 20.18 16.25
C GLU A 16 -12.89 18.81 15.63
N ARG A 17 -12.13 17.78 16.00
CA ARG A 17 -12.38 16.40 15.59
C ARG A 17 -13.76 15.92 16.05
N GLN A 18 -14.13 16.14 17.31
CA GLN A 18 -15.42 15.71 17.83
C GLN A 18 -16.60 16.44 17.15
N ALA A 19 -16.48 17.74 16.91
CA ALA A 19 -17.50 18.50 16.18
C ALA A 19 -17.68 17.98 14.75
N LEU A 20 -16.57 17.66 14.07
CA LEU A 20 -16.57 17.06 12.75
C LEU A 20 -17.26 15.69 12.75
N LEU A 21 -16.89 14.81 13.69
CA LEU A 21 -17.49 13.49 13.83
C LEU A 21 -19.00 13.56 14.10
N ARG A 22 -19.46 14.47 14.96
CA ARG A 22 -20.90 14.68 15.18
C ARG A 22 -21.64 15.10 13.91
N LYS A 23 -20.98 15.88 13.05
CA LYS A 23 -21.55 16.29 11.77
C LYS A 23 -21.59 15.13 10.76
N ILE A 24 -20.54 14.31 10.71
CA ILE A 24 -20.47 13.10 9.89
C ILE A 24 -21.58 12.13 10.29
N TYR A 25 -21.66 11.79 11.58
CA TYR A 25 -22.57 10.76 12.10
C TYR A 25 -23.95 11.29 12.49
N ALA A 26 -24.30 12.54 12.11
CA ALA A 26 -25.63 13.09 12.36
C ALA A 26 -26.78 12.21 11.84
N PRO A 27 -26.67 11.48 10.71
CA PRO A 27 -27.69 10.52 10.27
C PRO A 27 -27.90 9.35 11.24
N PHE A 28 -26.86 8.92 11.96
CA PHE A 28 -26.95 7.87 12.98
C PHE A 28 -27.53 8.38 14.29
N ALA A 29 -27.40 9.67 14.61
CA ALA A 29 -27.75 10.24 15.91
C ALA A 29 -29.24 10.10 16.29
N ARG A 30 -30.11 9.73 15.35
CA ARG A 30 -31.56 9.56 15.55
C ARG A 30 -32.01 8.10 15.48
N LEU A 31 -31.11 7.19 15.16
CA LEU A 31 -31.40 5.77 15.01
C LEU A 31 -31.02 5.03 16.29
N ASP A 32 -31.86 4.05 16.67
CA ASP A 32 -31.50 3.10 17.70
C ASP A 32 -30.40 2.17 17.18
N ASP A 33 -29.37 1.91 17.98
CA ASP A 33 -28.17 1.16 17.58
C ASP A 33 -28.45 -0.29 17.19
N LYS A 34 -29.63 -0.81 17.53
CA LYS A 34 -30.10 -2.16 17.17
C LYS A 34 -31.18 -2.16 16.11
N SER A 35 -31.58 -1.00 15.59
CA SER A 35 -32.62 -0.94 14.58
C SER A 35 -32.13 -1.49 13.23
N PRO A 36 -33.02 -2.10 12.43
CA PRO A 36 -32.70 -2.51 11.07
C PRO A 36 -32.14 -1.36 10.22
N GLU A 37 -32.67 -0.15 10.38
CA GLU A 37 -32.24 1.06 9.68
C GLU A 37 -30.80 1.46 10.04
N TYR A 38 -30.43 1.36 11.32
CA TYR A 38 -29.05 1.57 11.77
C TYR A 38 -28.11 0.57 11.10
N MET A 39 -28.47 -0.71 11.11
CA MET A 39 -27.64 -1.77 10.54
C MET A 39 -27.48 -1.65 9.03
N VAL A 40 -28.54 -1.25 8.31
CA VAL A 40 -28.47 -0.96 6.87
C VAL A 40 -27.56 0.23 6.60
N LEU A 41 -27.72 1.33 7.35
CA LEU A 41 -26.89 2.52 7.17
C LEU A 41 -25.40 2.25 7.48
N ALA A 42 -25.12 1.51 8.57
CA ALA A 42 -23.78 1.10 8.97
C ALA A 42 -23.10 0.25 7.90
N ARG A 43 -23.80 -0.72 7.31
CA ARG A 43 -23.27 -1.58 6.25
C ARG A 43 -23.10 -0.87 4.91
N SER A 44 -23.84 0.21 4.68
CA SER A 44 -23.86 0.88 3.37
C SER A 44 -22.62 1.72 3.06
N GLY A 45 -21.84 2.13 4.06
CA GLY A 45 -20.72 3.07 3.87
C GLY A 45 -21.12 4.51 3.52
N LYS A 46 -22.40 4.75 3.18
CA LYS A 46 -22.91 6.01 2.64
C LYS A 46 -22.68 7.22 3.53
N VAL A 47 -22.69 7.07 4.85
CA VAL A 47 -22.46 8.20 5.77
C VAL A 47 -21.06 8.79 5.59
N TRP A 48 -20.07 7.93 5.34
CA TRP A 48 -18.72 8.38 5.00
C TRP A 48 -18.67 8.93 3.58
N GLU A 49 -19.27 8.26 2.60
CA GLU A 49 -19.26 8.71 1.20
C GLU A 49 -19.97 10.06 1.02
N ASP A 50 -21.14 10.26 1.60
CA ASP A 50 -21.96 11.46 1.45
C ASP A 50 -21.31 12.69 2.10
N PHE A 51 -20.66 12.47 3.25
CA PHE A 51 -20.05 13.55 4.02
C PHE A 51 -18.61 13.83 3.58
N PHE A 52 -17.76 12.81 3.60
CA PHE A 52 -16.35 12.97 3.22
C PHE A 52 -16.26 13.20 1.72
N ARG A 53 -17.02 12.45 0.91
CA ARG A 53 -16.95 12.47 -0.57
C ARG A 53 -15.53 12.26 -1.06
N PRO A 54 -14.91 11.10 -0.75
CA PRO A 54 -13.53 10.82 -1.12
C PRO A 54 -13.32 10.90 -2.64
N ALA A 55 -14.34 10.56 -3.43
CA ALA A 55 -14.30 10.63 -4.89
C ALA A 55 -14.44 12.07 -5.46
N ASP A 56 -14.80 13.06 -4.65
CA ASP A 56 -14.94 14.45 -5.09
C ASP A 56 -13.58 15.16 -5.03
N SER A 57 -12.78 14.94 -6.08
CA SER A 57 -11.40 15.44 -6.18
C SER A 57 -11.28 16.96 -6.13
N GLU A 58 -12.31 17.70 -6.53
CA GLU A 58 -12.35 19.16 -6.43
C GLU A 58 -12.53 19.57 -4.96
N LYS A 59 -13.51 18.98 -4.27
CA LYS A 59 -13.78 19.24 -2.85
C LYS A 59 -12.62 18.81 -1.94
N GLN A 60 -11.98 17.66 -2.23
CA GLN A 60 -10.80 17.21 -1.50
C GLN A 60 -9.55 18.07 -1.80
N GLY A 61 -9.61 18.97 -2.78
CA GLY A 61 -8.51 19.86 -3.14
C GLY A 61 -7.44 19.20 -4.02
N TYR A 62 -7.61 17.94 -4.44
CA TYR A 62 -6.66 17.25 -5.32
C TYR A 62 -6.49 17.99 -6.66
N MET A 63 -7.58 18.46 -7.26
CA MET A 63 -7.53 19.21 -8.53
C MET A 63 -6.88 20.60 -8.38
N ARG A 64 -7.03 21.22 -7.22
CA ARG A 64 -6.33 22.46 -6.91
C ARG A 64 -4.83 22.22 -6.76
N MET A 65 -4.44 21.22 -5.99
CA MET A 65 -3.04 20.84 -5.79
C MET A 65 -2.36 20.44 -7.11
N GLN A 66 -3.06 19.69 -7.97
CA GLN A 66 -2.55 19.33 -9.29
C GLN A 66 -2.27 20.56 -10.16
N ARG A 67 -3.14 21.58 -10.14
CA ARG A 67 -2.92 22.85 -10.85
C ARG A 67 -1.74 23.63 -10.27
N GLU A 68 -1.66 23.73 -8.94
CA GLU A 68 -0.57 24.42 -8.24
C GLU A 68 0.79 23.76 -8.52
N CYS A 69 0.82 22.43 -8.63
CA CYS A 69 2.03 21.64 -8.93
C CYS A 69 2.25 21.37 -10.43
N SER A 70 1.47 21.98 -11.33
CA SER A 70 1.50 21.69 -12.78
C SER A 70 2.90 21.75 -13.40
N LYS A 71 3.71 22.75 -13.03
CA LYS A 71 5.09 22.89 -13.51
C LYS A 71 5.99 21.73 -13.06
N THR A 72 5.85 21.30 -11.80
CA THR A 72 6.61 20.16 -11.26
C THR A 72 6.20 18.87 -11.94
N LEU A 73 4.89 18.65 -12.14
CA LEU A 73 4.37 17.49 -12.86
C LEU A 73 4.88 17.45 -14.30
N GLN A 74 4.88 18.59 -15.00
CA GLN A 74 5.44 18.69 -16.35
C GLN A 74 6.93 18.34 -16.36
N CYS A 75 7.71 18.83 -15.38
CA CYS A 75 9.14 18.52 -15.31
C CYS A 75 9.39 17.02 -15.06
N ILE A 76 8.56 16.36 -14.24
CA ILE A 76 8.59 14.90 -14.05
C ILE A 76 8.28 14.18 -15.36
N ASP A 77 7.28 14.65 -16.12
CA ASP A 77 6.94 14.10 -17.42
C ASP A 77 8.07 14.25 -18.45
N ASP A 78 8.71 15.42 -18.49
CA ASP A 78 9.85 15.69 -19.37
C ASP A 78 11.03 14.76 -19.04
N ILE A 79 11.33 14.58 -17.74
CA ILE A 79 12.36 13.63 -17.29
C ILE A 79 11.99 12.21 -17.72
N ARG A 80 10.74 11.78 -17.48
CA ARG A 80 10.25 10.45 -17.87
C ARG A 80 10.40 10.22 -19.38
N GLN A 81 10.07 11.20 -20.21
CA GLN A 81 10.23 11.13 -21.66
C GLN A 81 11.71 11.09 -22.10
N SER A 82 12.61 11.72 -21.34
CA SER A 82 14.05 11.72 -21.62
C SER A 82 14.75 10.40 -21.27
N MET A 83 14.08 9.48 -20.55
CA MET A 83 14.67 8.22 -20.11
C MET A 83 14.97 7.31 -21.30
N LYS A 84 16.24 6.93 -21.46
CA LYS A 84 16.70 6.07 -22.58
C LYS A 84 16.24 4.61 -22.46
N ARG A 85 15.85 4.16 -21.27
CA ARG A 85 15.42 2.78 -21.02
C ARG A 85 13.91 2.73 -20.79
N PRO A 86 13.21 1.72 -21.33
CA PRO A 86 11.79 1.54 -21.06
C PRO A 86 11.52 1.38 -19.56
N ALA A 87 10.47 2.02 -19.06
CA ALA A 87 10.04 1.90 -17.65
C ALA A 87 9.74 0.45 -17.25
N SER A 88 9.28 -0.38 -18.20
CA SER A 88 9.06 -1.82 -18.01
C SER A 88 10.34 -2.60 -17.72
N LEU A 89 11.48 -2.19 -18.28
CA LEU A 89 12.77 -2.80 -18.00
C LEU A 89 13.33 -2.31 -16.67
N LEU A 90 13.24 -1.00 -16.43
CA LEU A 90 13.76 -0.38 -15.21
C LEU A 90 13.02 -0.86 -13.95
N SER A 91 11.69 -0.97 -14.01
CA SER A 91 10.89 -1.47 -12.88
C SER A 91 11.33 -2.86 -12.45
N LYS A 92 11.53 -3.80 -13.39
CA LYS A 92 12.04 -5.15 -13.10
C LYS A 92 13.46 -5.14 -12.53
N GLN A 93 14.32 -4.24 -13.00
CA GLN A 93 15.69 -4.12 -12.50
C GLN A 93 15.78 -3.58 -11.07
N LEU A 94 14.82 -2.75 -10.66
CA LEU A 94 14.81 -2.08 -9.36
C LEU A 94 14.02 -2.83 -8.28
N VAL A 95 13.48 -4.00 -8.60
CA VAL A 95 12.68 -4.82 -7.66
C VAL A 95 13.41 -5.08 -6.33
N PRO A 96 14.66 -5.58 -6.30
CA PRO A 96 15.31 -5.87 -5.03
C PRO A 96 15.55 -4.62 -4.18
N GLU A 97 15.95 -3.50 -4.78
CA GLU A 97 16.21 -2.26 -4.05
C GLU A 97 14.92 -1.59 -3.57
N TYR A 98 13.87 -1.61 -4.39
CA TYR A 98 12.57 -1.09 -4.02
C TYR A 98 11.96 -1.87 -2.86
N ALA A 99 11.95 -3.21 -2.96
CA ALA A 99 11.42 -4.07 -1.91
C ALA A 99 12.18 -3.88 -0.60
N LEU A 100 13.51 -3.80 -0.65
CA LEU A 100 14.35 -3.53 0.51
C LEU A 100 14.01 -2.19 1.19
N GLN A 101 13.97 -1.10 0.41
CA GLN A 101 13.65 0.22 0.95
C GLN A 101 12.24 0.25 1.56
N SER A 102 11.28 -0.43 0.93
CA SER A 102 9.91 -0.53 1.43
C SER A 102 9.85 -1.21 2.81
N VAL A 103 10.56 -2.31 3.03
CA VAL A 103 10.54 -3.01 4.33
C VAL A 103 11.41 -2.30 5.37
N GLN A 104 12.48 -1.62 4.96
CA GLN A 104 13.31 -0.82 5.87
C GLN A 104 12.56 0.38 6.47
N MET A 105 11.58 0.93 5.75
CA MET A 105 10.68 1.94 6.30
C MET A 105 9.84 1.42 7.49
N GLU A 106 9.68 0.10 7.60
CA GLU A 106 8.92 -0.60 8.65
C GLU A 106 9.87 -1.34 9.65
N ASP A 107 11.12 -0.88 9.82
CA ASP A 107 12.14 -1.42 10.75
C ASP A 107 12.71 -2.81 10.40
N ASN A 108 12.60 -3.24 9.14
CA ASN A 108 13.39 -4.38 8.64
C ASN A 108 14.89 -4.01 8.57
N ARG A 109 15.78 -4.88 9.05
CA ARG A 109 17.21 -4.57 9.21
C ARG A 109 18.13 -5.25 8.20
N LEU A 110 17.55 -5.97 7.23
CA LEU A 110 18.32 -6.61 6.18
C LEU A 110 19.05 -5.59 5.32
N GLY A 111 20.17 -6.04 4.74
CA GLY A 111 21.04 -5.23 3.90
C GLY A 111 20.73 -5.38 2.41
N VAL A 112 21.44 -4.57 1.63
CA VAL A 112 21.41 -4.63 0.16
C VAL A 112 21.82 -6.01 -0.36
N GLN A 113 22.84 -6.62 0.25
CA GLN A 113 23.32 -7.95 -0.13
C GLN A 113 22.24 -9.02 0.04
N ASP A 114 21.53 -9.03 1.18
CA ASP A 114 20.45 -9.99 1.45
C ASP A 114 19.34 -9.88 0.38
N SER A 115 18.97 -8.65 0.01
CA SER A 115 17.94 -8.41 -1.01
C SER A 115 18.32 -9.00 -2.38
N TYR A 116 19.56 -8.76 -2.84
CA TYR A 116 20.02 -9.32 -4.11
C TYR A 116 20.14 -10.85 -4.06
N GLU A 117 20.63 -11.42 -2.95
CA GLU A 117 20.75 -12.88 -2.81
C GLU A 117 19.38 -13.57 -2.83
N ILE A 118 18.41 -13.01 -2.10
CA ILE A 118 17.03 -13.50 -2.10
C ILE A 118 16.42 -13.35 -3.49
N HIS A 119 16.58 -12.19 -4.15
CA HIS A 119 16.05 -11.97 -5.50
C HIS A 119 16.67 -12.91 -6.55
N ASP A 120 17.99 -13.15 -6.49
CA ASP A 120 18.67 -14.09 -7.37
C ASP A 120 18.19 -15.53 -7.16
N PHE A 121 17.99 -15.92 -5.90
CA PHE A 121 17.43 -17.21 -5.56
C PHE A 121 16.00 -17.36 -6.10
N LEU A 122 15.13 -16.37 -5.88
CA LEU A 122 13.76 -16.36 -6.39
C LEU A 122 13.73 -16.38 -7.93
N THR A 123 14.62 -15.64 -8.58
CA THR A 123 14.75 -15.65 -10.04
C THR A 123 15.05 -17.04 -10.57
N LYS A 124 16.01 -17.74 -9.95
CA LYS A 124 16.44 -19.08 -10.38
C LYS A 124 15.40 -20.16 -10.08
N ASN A 125 14.72 -20.07 -8.94
CA ASN A 125 13.92 -21.17 -8.38
C ASN A 125 12.41 -20.95 -8.44
N PHE A 126 11.94 -19.76 -8.79
CA PHE A 126 10.52 -19.41 -8.77
C PHE A 126 10.08 -18.63 -10.01
N PHE A 127 10.66 -17.45 -10.27
CA PHE A 127 10.22 -16.59 -11.37
C PHE A 127 10.47 -17.19 -12.76
N ARG A 128 11.47 -18.07 -12.92
CA ARG A 128 11.69 -18.79 -14.19
C ARG A 128 10.64 -19.88 -14.46
N SER A 129 10.01 -20.40 -13.42
CA SER A 129 9.02 -21.50 -13.53
C SER A 129 7.58 -21.02 -13.51
N VAL A 130 7.34 -19.77 -13.10
CA VAL A 130 6.01 -19.19 -12.94
C VAL A 130 5.90 -17.98 -13.85
N ASP A 131 4.93 -17.99 -14.77
CA ASP A 131 4.56 -16.80 -15.52
C ASP A 131 3.74 -15.87 -14.63
N LEU A 132 4.44 -14.98 -13.92
CA LEU A 132 3.81 -14.06 -12.96
C LEU A 132 2.81 -13.12 -13.63
N ALA A 133 3.08 -12.71 -14.87
CA ALA A 133 2.26 -11.75 -15.58
C ALA A 133 0.87 -12.31 -15.93
N SER A 134 0.78 -13.62 -16.15
CA SER A 134 -0.50 -14.33 -16.40
C SER A 134 -1.18 -14.83 -15.12
N LEU A 135 -0.51 -14.75 -13.97
CA LEU A 135 -1.00 -15.28 -12.70
C LEU A 135 -1.88 -14.25 -11.98
N SER A 136 -3.07 -14.67 -11.53
CA SER A 136 -3.89 -13.81 -10.68
C SER A 136 -3.23 -13.62 -9.32
N LEU A 137 -3.40 -12.44 -8.70
CA LEU A 137 -2.89 -12.18 -7.35
C LEU A 137 -3.45 -13.14 -6.31
N ARG A 138 -4.70 -13.60 -6.50
CA ARG A 138 -5.32 -14.62 -5.64
C ARG A 138 -4.54 -15.93 -5.68
N ASP A 139 -4.18 -16.39 -6.87
CA ASP A 139 -3.43 -17.63 -7.04
C ASP A 139 -2.00 -17.48 -6.53
N LEU A 140 -1.36 -16.33 -6.78
CA LEU A 140 -0.03 -16.02 -6.24
C LEU A 140 -0.02 -16.01 -4.70
N ALA A 141 -1.00 -15.34 -4.07
CA ALA A 141 -1.14 -15.33 -2.62
C ALA A 141 -1.41 -16.72 -2.04
N GLY A 142 -2.10 -17.59 -2.79
CA GLY A 142 -2.30 -19.00 -2.44
C GLY A 142 -1.05 -19.88 -2.63
N HIS A 143 -0.15 -19.52 -3.54
CA HIS A 143 1.02 -20.32 -3.90
C HIS A 143 2.05 -20.39 -2.77
N SER A 144 2.60 -21.57 -2.48
CA SER A 144 3.70 -21.66 -1.52
C SER A 144 4.92 -20.93 -2.07
N LEU A 145 5.50 -20.03 -1.28
CA LEU A 145 6.70 -19.29 -1.66
C LEU A 145 7.94 -20.10 -1.29
N PRO A 146 9.04 -19.96 -2.04
CA PRO A 146 10.29 -20.64 -1.69
C PRO A 146 10.77 -20.25 -0.30
N GLU A 147 11.38 -21.22 0.39
CA GLU A 147 12.02 -20.98 1.69
C GLU A 147 13.40 -20.33 1.46
N VAL A 148 13.62 -19.16 2.06
CA VAL A 148 14.85 -18.37 1.85
C VAL A 148 15.58 -17.98 3.13
N THR A 149 15.07 -18.39 4.31
CA THR A 149 15.74 -18.10 5.60
C THR A 149 17.15 -18.69 5.70
N GLY A 150 17.46 -19.74 4.93
CA GLY A 150 18.79 -20.32 4.85
C GLY A 150 19.85 -19.43 4.17
N LEU A 151 19.44 -18.37 3.44
CA LEU A 151 20.36 -17.44 2.79
C LEU A 151 20.95 -16.43 3.79
N SER A 152 20.17 -16.05 4.81
CA SER A 152 20.59 -15.12 5.87
C SER A 152 20.45 -15.79 7.25
N PRO A 153 21.30 -16.77 7.60
CA PRO A 153 21.08 -17.66 8.75
C PRO A 153 21.14 -16.97 10.11
N THR A 154 21.75 -15.79 10.19
CA THR A 154 21.82 -14.97 11.42
C THR A 154 20.71 -13.94 11.53
N ALA A 155 19.92 -13.74 10.47
CA ALA A 155 18.84 -12.76 10.44
C ALA A 155 17.56 -13.32 11.08
N ASP A 156 16.69 -12.41 11.51
CA ASP A 156 15.37 -12.79 11.99
C ASP A 156 14.52 -13.37 10.83
N LYS A 157 13.86 -14.50 11.08
CA LYS A 157 13.09 -15.20 10.05
C LYS A 157 11.93 -14.35 9.52
N SER A 158 11.29 -13.56 10.38
CA SER A 158 10.18 -12.70 9.95
C SER A 158 10.67 -11.63 8.99
N GLN A 159 11.82 -11.02 9.26
CA GLN A 159 12.42 -10.01 8.37
C GLN A 159 12.82 -10.59 7.02
N VAL A 160 13.38 -11.81 7.00
CA VAL A 160 13.73 -12.50 5.75
C VAL A 160 12.48 -12.86 4.94
N ASN A 161 11.44 -13.36 5.60
CA ASN A 161 10.17 -13.67 4.95
C ASN A 161 9.47 -12.41 4.43
N GLU A 162 9.51 -11.31 5.18
CA GLU A 162 8.92 -10.03 4.79
C GLU A 162 9.59 -9.49 3.52
N LEU A 163 10.93 -9.45 3.49
CA LEU A 163 11.67 -9.03 2.31
C LEU A 163 11.39 -9.94 1.11
N ARG A 164 11.38 -11.27 1.31
CA ARG A 164 11.00 -12.23 0.26
C ARG A 164 9.62 -11.91 -0.33
N ASN A 165 8.63 -11.70 0.53
CA ASN A 165 7.26 -11.43 0.08
C ASN A 165 7.18 -10.12 -0.69
N HIS A 166 7.85 -9.06 -0.21
CA HIS A 166 7.90 -7.77 -0.89
C HIS A 166 8.61 -7.86 -2.25
N ILE A 167 9.67 -8.67 -2.38
CA ILE A 167 10.32 -8.94 -3.66
C ILE A 167 9.34 -9.63 -4.62
N VAL A 168 8.63 -10.68 -4.18
CA VAL A 168 7.65 -11.39 -5.01
C VAL A 168 6.50 -10.47 -5.44
N ALA A 169 5.95 -9.69 -4.52
CA ALA A 169 4.88 -8.74 -4.82
C ALA A 169 5.34 -7.66 -5.81
N SER A 170 6.54 -7.09 -5.59
CA SER A 170 7.12 -6.06 -6.46
C SER A 170 7.44 -6.60 -7.85
N GLN A 171 7.95 -7.83 -7.95
CA GLN A 171 8.18 -8.51 -9.23
C GLN A 171 6.88 -8.70 -9.99
N TRP A 172 5.82 -9.19 -9.33
CA TRP A 172 4.51 -9.36 -9.95
C TRP A 172 3.96 -8.03 -10.46
N ILE A 173 4.03 -6.95 -9.66
CA ILE A 173 3.59 -5.61 -10.09
C ILE A 173 4.40 -5.15 -11.32
N ALA A 174 5.72 -5.31 -11.30
CA ALA A 174 6.60 -4.90 -12.41
C ALA A 174 6.31 -5.67 -13.71
N GLU A 175 5.85 -6.91 -13.61
CA GLU A 175 5.46 -7.72 -14.77
C GLU A 175 4.06 -7.35 -15.28
N THR A 176 3.07 -7.26 -14.38
CA THR A 176 1.66 -7.06 -14.73
C THR A 176 1.33 -5.62 -15.15
N ALA A 177 2.00 -4.62 -14.56
CA ALA A 177 1.76 -3.21 -14.88
C ALA A 177 2.03 -2.88 -16.38
N THR A 178 2.86 -3.69 -17.03
CA THR A 178 3.22 -3.52 -18.44
C THR A 178 2.17 -4.08 -19.41
N GLN A 179 1.28 -4.96 -18.93
CA GLN A 179 0.29 -5.64 -19.76
C GLN A 179 -1.02 -4.85 -19.94
N HIS A 180 -1.30 -3.90 -19.05
CA HIS A 180 -2.58 -3.19 -19.00
C HIS A 180 -2.43 -1.67 -19.09
N PRO A 181 -1.78 -1.13 -20.14
CA PRO A 181 -1.58 0.31 -20.26
C PRO A 181 -2.93 1.04 -20.37
N GLY A 182 -3.09 2.13 -19.62
CA GLY A 182 -4.29 2.97 -19.64
C GLY A 182 -5.49 2.43 -18.84
N THR A 183 -5.30 1.38 -18.03
CA THR A 183 -6.30 0.94 -17.05
C THR A 183 -6.18 1.72 -15.74
N ALA A 184 -7.18 1.58 -14.86
CA ALA A 184 -7.15 2.17 -13.52
C ALA A 184 -6.07 1.57 -12.59
N GLY A 185 -5.33 0.55 -13.07
CA GLY A 185 -4.34 -0.17 -12.29
C GLY A 185 -4.97 -1.29 -11.47
N LEU A 186 -4.60 -1.37 -10.19
CA LEU A 186 -5.04 -2.39 -9.25
C LEU A 186 -6.41 -2.05 -8.66
N ASP A 187 -7.29 -3.04 -8.56
CA ASP A 187 -8.57 -2.88 -7.87
C ASP A 187 -8.49 -3.22 -6.36
N GLU A 188 -9.60 -3.09 -5.63
CA GLU A 188 -9.64 -3.40 -4.19
C GLU A 188 -9.31 -4.87 -3.89
N THR A 189 -9.69 -5.78 -4.78
CA THR A 189 -9.43 -7.22 -4.64
C THR A 189 -7.94 -7.49 -4.81
N ASP A 190 -7.31 -6.85 -5.79
CA ASP A 190 -5.86 -6.90 -5.99
C ASP A 190 -5.11 -6.39 -4.76
N VAL A 191 -5.52 -5.23 -4.22
CA VAL A 191 -4.90 -4.64 -3.03
C VAL A 191 -5.02 -5.58 -1.81
N LYS A 192 -6.17 -6.23 -1.62
CA LYS A 192 -6.36 -7.22 -0.55
C LYS A 192 -5.41 -8.41 -0.71
N HIS A 193 -5.25 -8.93 -1.92
CA HIS A 193 -4.38 -10.07 -2.18
C HIS A 193 -2.89 -9.71 -2.10
N LEU A 194 -2.50 -8.51 -2.54
CA LEU A 194 -1.14 -7.98 -2.33
C LEU A 194 -0.83 -7.85 -0.84
N SER A 195 -1.76 -7.31 -0.05
CA SER A 195 -1.61 -7.23 1.39
C SER A 195 -1.50 -8.62 2.04
N ALA A 196 -2.30 -9.59 1.60
CA ALA A 196 -2.18 -10.95 2.10
C ALA A 196 -0.83 -11.59 1.72
N LEU A 197 -0.32 -11.31 0.52
CA LEU A 197 0.96 -11.80 0.03
C LEU A 197 2.13 -11.21 0.81
N THR A 198 2.17 -9.89 1.05
CA THR A 198 3.25 -9.24 1.82
C THR A 198 3.32 -9.77 3.25
N MET A 199 2.18 -10.17 3.81
CA MET A 199 2.03 -10.67 5.17
C MET A 199 2.26 -12.18 5.35
N LYS A 200 2.63 -12.89 4.28
CA LYS A 200 2.71 -14.35 4.25
C LYS A 200 3.89 -14.91 5.06
N ASP A 201 3.68 -15.99 5.79
CA ASP A 201 4.72 -16.68 6.59
C ASP A 201 5.45 -15.79 7.62
N LEU A 202 4.85 -14.66 7.95
CA LEU A 202 5.35 -13.73 8.94
C LEU A 202 4.99 -14.18 10.39
N GLY A 203 3.93 -14.96 10.56
CA GLY A 203 3.43 -15.39 11.88
C GLY A 203 2.31 -14.49 12.41
N ARG A 204 1.67 -14.87 13.52
CA ARG A 204 0.58 -14.09 14.13
C ARG A 204 1.13 -13.16 15.20
N GLY A 205 1.03 -11.85 15.00
CA GLY A 205 1.11 -10.86 16.10
C GLY A 205 2.06 -9.69 15.90
N ASP A 206 3.02 -9.75 14.98
CA ASP A 206 4.14 -8.80 14.98
C ASP A 206 3.97 -7.58 14.05
N TYR A 207 2.84 -7.46 13.35
CA TYR A 207 2.75 -6.63 12.14
C TYR A 207 1.89 -5.37 12.23
N PHE A 208 1.24 -5.13 13.38
CA PHE A 208 0.46 -3.90 13.58
C PHE A 208 0.52 -3.45 15.05
N PRO A 209 1.60 -2.76 15.50
CA PRO A 209 1.56 -2.02 16.76
C PRO A 209 0.55 -0.85 16.72
N TYR A 210 0.10 -0.44 15.52
CA TYR A 210 -0.79 0.70 15.30
C TYR A 210 -2.04 0.35 14.45
N GLY A 211 -2.68 -0.78 14.73
CA GLY A 211 -4.03 -1.02 14.23
C GLY A 211 -4.95 0.16 14.60
N TRP A 212 -5.68 0.69 13.62
CA TRP A 212 -6.65 1.76 13.86
C TRP A 212 -7.78 1.26 14.77
N GLY A 213 -7.61 1.50 16.07
CA GLY A 213 -8.58 1.15 17.10
C GLY A 213 -8.34 -0.23 17.72
N GLU A 214 -8.77 -0.35 18.97
CA GLU A 214 -8.85 -1.65 19.64
C GLU A 214 -9.81 -2.58 18.87
N LYS A 215 -9.52 -3.89 18.88
CA LYS A 215 -10.52 -4.89 18.47
C LYS A 215 -11.72 -4.73 19.39
N VAL A 216 -12.84 -4.28 18.84
CA VAL A 216 -14.16 -4.35 19.49
C VAL A 216 -14.71 -5.77 19.36
#